data_AF-A0A0R2LDA2-F1
#
_entry.id   AF-A0A0R2LDA2-F1
#
_cell.length_a   1.000
_cell.length_b   1.000
_cell.length_c   1.000
_cell.angle_alpha   90.00
_cell.angle_beta   90.00
_cell.angle_gamma   90.00
#
_symmetry.space_group_name_H-M   'P 1'
#
loop_
_entity.id
_entity.type
_entity.pdbx_description
1 polymer ?
#
loop_
_entity_poly.entity_id
_entity_poly.type
_entity_poly.pdbx_seq_one_letter_code
_entity_poly.pdbx_strand_id
1 'polypeptide(L)'
;MSKVKTNNLLTPAQAAKDLGISVATLRKYSLIVERTTKNGQYFERNSQNNRLYTSKNIEDFKEMVKLSHGPKMTLETSAMQIYPTAEVKETTEAKDNDEISELHTTIDKLESENKKRELTISELQQELTDTQKAKEQLQVELDTLKQQAEEKVENTDEHQDENIKERVNEKVNDDKKGHWWNRFRG
;
A
#
# COMPACT_ATOMS: atom_id res chain seq x y z
N MET A 1 -8.48 -9.76 -11.74
CA MET A 1 -9.51 -10.73 -11.29
C MET A 1 -8.90 -11.62 -10.21
N SER A 2 -8.99 -11.22 -8.95
CA SER A 2 -8.49 -11.98 -7.79
C SER A 2 -9.37 -13.21 -7.57
N LYS A 3 -8.78 -14.41 -7.60
CA LYS A 3 -9.42 -15.65 -7.15
C LYS A 3 -9.71 -15.51 -5.65
N VAL A 4 -10.92 -15.06 -5.33
CA VAL A 4 -11.48 -15.18 -3.99
C VAL A 4 -11.52 -16.68 -3.70
N LYS A 5 -10.74 -17.13 -2.72
CA LYS A 5 -10.87 -18.48 -2.17
C LYS A 5 -12.30 -18.59 -1.67
N THR A 6 -13.18 -19.21 -2.46
CA THR A 6 -14.50 -19.59 -1.98
C THR A 6 -14.25 -20.57 -0.85
N ASN A 7 -14.34 -20.11 0.40
CA ASN A 7 -14.39 -21.01 1.55
C ASN A 7 -15.47 -22.04 1.23
N ASN A 8 -15.07 -23.30 1.10
CA ASN A 8 -15.97 -24.37 0.65
C ASN A 8 -16.97 -24.65 1.78
N LEU A 9 -18.08 -23.93 1.76
CA LEU A 9 -19.14 -23.99 2.77
C LEU A 9 -20.03 -25.20 2.49
N LEU A 10 -19.99 -26.15 3.42
CA LEU A 10 -20.76 -27.39 3.38
C LEU A 10 -22.15 -27.17 3.96
N THR A 11 -23.15 -27.76 3.30
CA THR A 11 -24.52 -27.81 3.84
C THR A 11 -24.60 -28.76 5.05
N PRO A 12 -25.64 -28.67 5.90
CA PRO A 12 -25.79 -29.59 7.03
C PRO A 12 -25.82 -31.07 6.64
N ALA A 13 -26.36 -31.40 5.46
CA ALA A 13 -26.40 -32.76 4.97
C ALA A 13 -25.01 -33.29 4.59
N GLN A 14 -24.19 -32.46 3.94
CA GLN A 14 -22.81 -32.81 3.57
C GLN A 14 -21.93 -32.92 4.81
N ALA A 15 -21.98 -31.92 5.70
CA ALA A 15 -21.24 -31.91 6.96
C ALA A 15 -21.56 -33.13 7.83
N ALA A 16 -22.85 -33.51 7.94
CA ALA A 16 -23.26 -34.68 8.71
C ALA A 16 -22.74 -35.99 8.09
N LYS A 17 -22.73 -36.09 6.75
CA LYS A 17 -22.18 -37.23 6.02
C LYS A 17 -20.68 -37.38 6.27
N ASP A 18 -19.93 -36.30 6.26
CA ASP A 18 -18.48 -36.29 6.49
C ASP A 18 -18.10 -36.64 7.94
N LEU A 19 -18.99 -36.33 8.88
CA LEU A 19 -18.88 -36.69 10.29
C LEU A 19 -19.40 -38.10 10.60
N GLY A 20 -20.12 -38.74 9.67
CA GLY A 20 -20.77 -40.03 9.90
C GLY A 20 -21.91 -39.97 10.93
N ILE A 21 -22.55 -38.81 11.12
CA ILE A 21 -23.64 -38.60 12.08
C ILE A 21 -24.94 -38.20 11.39
N SER A 22 -26.05 -38.24 12.13
CA SER A 22 -27.32 -37.71 11.63
C SER A 22 -27.30 -36.17 11.58
N VAL A 23 -28.07 -35.58 10.64
CA VAL A 23 -28.25 -34.11 10.56
C VAL A 23 -28.82 -33.55 11.86
N ALA A 24 -29.68 -34.32 12.55
CA ALA A 24 -30.23 -33.93 13.85
C ALA A 24 -29.16 -33.85 14.93
N THR A 25 -28.21 -34.79 14.95
CA THR A 25 -27.06 -34.79 15.87
C THR A 25 -26.15 -33.60 15.60
N LEU A 26 -25.83 -33.33 14.33
CA LEU A 26 -25.05 -32.15 13.94
C LEU A 26 -25.72 -30.86 14.43
N ARG A 27 -27.04 -30.73 14.26
CA ARG A 27 -27.80 -29.57 14.74
C ARG A 27 -27.69 -29.39 16.26
N LYS A 28 -27.72 -30.49 17.02
CA LYS A 28 -27.53 -30.45 18.48
C LYS A 28 -26.12 -29.97 18.83
N TYR A 29 -25.10 -30.47 18.16
CA TYR A 29 -23.71 -30.06 18.37
C TYR A 29 -23.52 -28.58 18.05
N SER A 30 -24.04 -28.09 16.93
CA SER A 30 -23.99 -26.67 16.58
C SER A 30 -24.68 -25.78 17.62
N LEU A 31 -25.81 -26.21 18.18
CA LEU A 31 -26.49 -25.48 19.26
C LEU A 31 -25.65 -25.44 20.55
N ILE A 32 -24.94 -26.52 20.86
CA ILE A 32 -24.02 -26.54 22.01
C ILE A 32 -22.94 -25.48 21.80
N VAL A 33 -22.32 -25.46 20.62
CA VAL A 33 -21.25 -24.49 20.28
C VAL A 33 -21.76 -23.05 20.33
N GLU A 34 -22.92 -22.76 19.73
CA GLU A 34 -23.52 -21.42 19.76
C GLU A 34 -23.80 -20.95 21.20
N ARG A 35 -24.27 -21.88 22.06
CA ARG A 35 -24.53 -21.58 23.48
C ARG A 35 -23.25 -21.40 24.28
N THR A 36 -22.23 -22.25 24.08
CA THR A 36 -20.98 -22.18 24.85
C THR A 36 -20.16 -20.95 24.45
N THR A 37 -20.16 -20.59 23.18
CA THR A 37 -19.46 -19.38 22.69
C THR A 37 -20.22 -18.09 22.93
N LYS A 38 -21.48 -18.17 23.39
CA LYS A 38 -22.44 -17.06 23.47
C LYS A 38 -22.63 -16.33 22.14
N ASN A 39 -22.34 -17.01 21.02
CA ASN A 39 -22.48 -16.48 19.68
C ASN A 39 -23.53 -17.27 18.90
N GLY A 40 -24.77 -16.75 18.82
CA GLY A 40 -25.87 -17.38 18.08
C GLY A 40 -25.65 -17.46 16.55
N GLN A 41 -24.69 -16.67 16.05
CA GLN A 41 -24.30 -16.60 14.64
C GLN A 41 -22.87 -17.14 14.43
N TYR A 42 -22.42 -18.07 15.28
CA TYR A 42 -21.10 -18.68 15.17
C TYR A 42 -20.87 -19.36 13.81
N PHE A 43 -21.91 -19.99 13.28
CA PHE A 43 -21.88 -20.59 11.95
C PHE A 43 -22.51 -19.64 10.93
N GLU A 44 -21.88 -19.57 9.75
CA GLU A 44 -22.46 -18.88 8.59
C GLU A 44 -23.83 -19.47 8.26
N ARG A 45 -24.73 -18.64 7.75
CA ARG A 45 -26.10 -19.05 7.43
C ARG A 45 -26.44 -18.66 6.00
N ASN A 46 -27.18 -19.53 5.32
CA ASN A 46 -27.69 -19.22 3.99
C ASN A 46 -28.95 -18.32 4.05
N SER A 47 -29.47 -17.91 2.90
CA SER A 47 -30.70 -17.10 2.78
C SER A 47 -31.95 -17.76 3.38
N GLN A 48 -31.93 -19.09 3.57
CA GLN A 48 -32.99 -19.88 4.20
C GLN A 48 -32.71 -20.14 5.69
N ASN A 49 -31.75 -19.43 6.29
CA ASN A 49 -31.33 -19.56 7.69
C ASN A 49 -30.76 -20.94 8.06
N ASN A 50 -30.32 -21.73 7.08
CA ASN A 50 -29.61 -22.99 7.30
C ASN A 50 -28.14 -22.72 7.58
N ARG A 51 -27.60 -23.39 8.60
CA ARG A 51 -26.17 -23.32 8.98
C ARG A 51 -25.30 -23.91 7.87
N LEU A 52 -24.19 -23.24 7.60
CA LEU A 52 -23.14 -23.65 6.68
C LEU A 52 -21.86 -23.90 7.48
N TYR A 53 -21.13 -24.95 7.12
CA TYR A 53 -19.97 -25.42 7.86
C TYR A 53 -18.73 -25.36 6.98
N THR A 54 -17.61 -24.90 7.54
CA THR A 54 -16.31 -25.03 6.87
C THR A 54 -15.69 -26.39 7.20
N SER A 55 -14.67 -26.80 6.45
CA SER A 55 -13.88 -28.00 6.77
C SER A 55 -13.30 -27.95 8.19
N LYS A 56 -12.88 -26.77 8.67
CA LYS A 56 -12.40 -26.59 10.04
C LYS A 56 -13.50 -26.92 11.06
N ASN A 57 -14.74 -26.48 10.84
CA ASN A 57 -15.85 -26.81 11.74
C ASN A 57 -16.03 -28.33 11.87
N ILE A 58 -15.82 -29.08 10.79
CA ILE A 58 -15.90 -30.56 10.80
C ILE A 58 -14.81 -31.16 11.68
N GLU A 59 -13.59 -30.66 11.58
CA GLU A 59 -12.46 -31.09 12.42
C GLU A 59 -12.72 -30.78 13.89
N ASP A 60 -13.11 -29.54 14.19
CA ASP A 60 -13.45 -29.09 15.56
C ASP A 60 -14.57 -29.96 16.17
N PHE A 61 -15.58 -30.34 15.38
CA PHE A 61 -16.64 -31.25 15.86
C PHE A 61 -16.10 -32.65 16.17
N LYS A 62 -15.16 -33.18 15.38
CA LYS A 62 -14.53 -34.49 15.66
C LYS A 62 -13.74 -34.45 16.95
N GLU A 63 -12.98 -33.38 17.17
CA GLU A 63 -12.24 -33.18 18.41
C GLU A 63 -13.18 -33.04 19.61
N MET A 64 -14.27 -32.29 19.47
CA MET A 64 -15.26 -32.10 20.54
C MET A 64 -15.90 -33.41 20.96
N VAL A 65 -16.31 -34.21 19.97
CA VAL A 65 -16.86 -35.54 20.22
C VAL A 65 -15.80 -36.43 20.87
N LYS A 66 -14.56 -36.42 20.39
CA LYS A 66 -13.46 -37.22 20.97
C LYS A 66 -13.19 -36.87 22.44
N LEU A 67 -13.09 -35.58 22.77
CA LEU A 67 -12.88 -35.12 24.15
C LEU A 67 -14.05 -35.47 25.06
N SER A 68 -15.28 -35.44 24.55
CA SER A 68 -16.48 -35.76 25.33
C SER A 68 -16.57 -37.22 25.78
N HIS A 69 -15.84 -38.13 25.13
CA HIS A 69 -15.74 -39.54 25.56
C HIS A 69 -14.74 -39.74 26.71
N GLY A 70 -14.05 -38.68 27.15
CA GLY A 70 -13.13 -38.72 28.27
C GLY A 70 -13.82 -38.86 29.64
N PRO A 71 -13.10 -39.33 30.68
CA PRO A 71 -13.66 -39.46 32.01
C PRO A 71 -14.04 -38.08 32.59
N LYS A 72 -15.29 -37.94 33.03
CA LYS A 72 -15.90 -36.70 33.57
C LYS A 72 -15.99 -35.53 32.56
N MET A 73 -15.83 -35.78 31.26
CA MET A 73 -16.04 -34.76 30.23
C MET A 73 -17.46 -34.83 29.67
N THR A 74 -18.05 -33.67 29.37
CA THR A 74 -19.32 -33.53 28.66
C THR A 74 -19.10 -32.79 27.34
N LEU A 75 -20.01 -32.97 26.38
CA LEU A 75 -19.97 -32.24 25.10
C LEU A 75 -19.88 -30.71 25.28
N GLU A 76 -20.51 -30.17 26.33
CA GLU A 76 -20.47 -28.74 26.64
C GLU A 76 -19.07 -28.32 27.12
N THR A 77 -18.48 -29.07 28.05
CA THR A 77 -17.11 -28.80 28.54
C THR A 77 -16.07 -28.96 27.44
N SER A 78 -16.24 -29.95 26.55
CA SER A 78 -15.37 -30.15 25.39
C SER A 78 -15.51 -29.01 24.38
N ALA A 79 -16.74 -28.51 24.16
CA ALA A 79 -16.97 -27.36 23.31
C ALA A 79 -16.33 -26.08 23.87
N MET A 80 -16.34 -25.87 25.19
CA MET A 80 -15.65 -24.74 25.82
C MET A 80 -14.12 -24.77 25.65
N GLN A 81 -13.53 -25.97 25.54
CA GLN A 81 -12.09 -26.13 25.35
C GLN A 81 -11.65 -25.90 23.91
N ILE A 82 -12.47 -26.31 22.94
CA ILE A 82 -12.11 -26.24 21.50
C ILE A 82 -12.54 -24.92 20.87
N TYR A 83 -13.71 -24.41 21.26
CA TYR A 83 -14.26 -23.20 20.70
C TYR A 83 -13.95 -22.02 21.63
N PRO A 84 -13.22 -20.99 21.16
CA PRO A 84 -12.95 -19.80 21.95
C PRO A 84 -14.29 -19.15 22.30
N THR A 85 -14.60 -19.08 23.59
CA THR A 85 -15.78 -18.34 24.03
C THR A 85 -15.45 -16.85 24.00
N ALA A 86 -16.44 -16.01 23.65
CA ALA A 86 -16.26 -14.56 23.67
C ALA A 86 -15.95 -13.99 25.08
N GLU A 87 -16.03 -14.83 26.12
CA GLU A 87 -15.80 -14.46 27.52
C GLU A 87 -14.59 -15.16 28.18
N VAL A 88 -13.82 -15.99 27.48
CA VAL A 88 -12.57 -16.53 28.05
C VAL A 88 -11.44 -15.53 27.82
N LYS A 89 -11.44 -14.50 28.67
CA LYS A 89 -10.24 -13.77 29.10
C LYS A 89 -9.88 -14.07 30.56
N GLU A 90 -10.55 -15.00 31.23
CA GLU A 90 -10.31 -15.27 32.65
C GLU A 90 -10.36 -16.79 32.92
N THR A 91 -9.25 -17.49 32.65
CA THR A 91 -8.81 -18.70 33.39
C THR A 91 -7.57 -19.33 32.71
N THR A 92 -6.46 -18.60 32.66
CA THR A 92 -5.11 -19.17 32.38
C THR A 92 -3.99 -18.24 32.88
N GLU A 93 -4.16 -17.62 34.05
CA GLU A 93 -3.27 -16.56 34.58
C GLU A 93 -1.82 -16.98 34.97
N ALA A 94 -1.39 -18.22 34.73
CA ALA A 94 -0.03 -18.65 35.10
C ALA A 94 0.90 -18.92 33.89
N LYS A 95 0.39 -18.90 32.66
CA LYS A 95 1.22 -19.02 31.43
C LYS A 95 0.99 -17.90 30.43
N ASP A 96 -0.18 -17.28 30.46
CA ASP A 96 -0.50 -16.16 29.57
C ASP A 96 0.18 -14.86 29.98
N ASN A 97 0.65 -14.71 31.23
CA ASN A 97 1.24 -13.44 31.68
C ASN A 97 2.60 -13.16 31.01
N ASP A 98 3.40 -14.21 30.79
CA ASP A 98 4.67 -14.08 30.06
C ASP A 98 4.41 -13.79 28.57
N GLU A 99 3.52 -14.55 27.90
CA GLU A 99 3.19 -14.30 26.48
C GLU A 99 2.51 -12.93 26.26
N ILE A 100 1.64 -12.49 27.17
CA ILE A 100 1.02 -11.16 27.10
C ILE A 100 2.06 -10.06 27.34
N SER A 101 3.01 -10.26 28.27
CA SER A 101 4.10 -9.30 28.48
C SER A 101 5.04 -9.23 27.27
N GLU A 102 5.34 -10.35 26.63
CA GLU A 102 6.14 -10.42 25.40
C GLU A 102 5.40 -9.75 24.22
N LEU A 103 4.09 -9.93 24.13
CA LEU A 103 3.26 -9.23 23.14
C LEU A 103 3.24 -7.72 23.37
N HIS A 104 3.11 -7.26 24.62
CA HIS A 104 3.15 -5.84 24.96
C HIS A 104 4.52 -5.21 24.62
N THR A 105 5.62 -5.87 24.98
CA THR A 105 6.96 -5.38 24.63
C THR A 105 7.19 -5.35 23.12
N THR A 106 6.62 -6.31 22.38
CA THR A 106 6.67 -6.33 20.91
C THR A 106 5.86 -5.18 20.30
N ILE A 107 4.67 -4.90 20.83
CA ILE A 107 3.83 -3.77 20.41
C ILE A 107 4.55 -2.46 20.66
N ASP A 108 5.09 -2.24 21.87
CA ASP A 108 5.82 -1.01 22.22
C ASP A 108 7.03 -0.81 21.30
N LYS A 109 7.75 -1.89 20.98
CA LYS A 109 8.87 -1.84 20.04
C LYS A 109 8.40 -1.46 18.64
N LEU A 110 7.34 -2.08 18.13
CA LEU A 110 6.78 -1.79 16.81
C LEU A 110 6.26 -0.35 16.72
N GLU A 111 5.60 0.16 17.76
CA GLU A 111 5.16 1.56 17.82
C GLU A 111 6.35 2.53 17.79
N SER A 112 7.41 2.24 18.56
CA SER A 112 8.62 3.05 18.55
C SER A 112 9.34 3.03 17.19
N GLU A 113 9.36 1.89 16.50
CA GLU A 113 9.93 1.76 15.16
C GLU A 113 9.08 2.48 14.12
N ASN A 114 7.75 2.39 14.20
CA ASN A 114 6.84 3.13 13.32
C ASN A 114 7.02 4.63 13.49
N LYS A 115 7.10 5.14 14.72
CA LYS A 115 7.35 6.56 14.98
C LYS A 115 8.69 7.03 14.40
N LYS A 116 9.74 6.21 14.48
CA LYS A 116 11.04 6.51 13.84
C LYS A 116 10.91 6.54 12.32
N ARG A 117 10.23 5.57 11.72
CA ARG A 117 9.98 5.53 10.27
C ARG A 117 9.19 6.75 9.80
N GLU A 118 8.18 7.17 10.54
CA GLU A 118 7.39 8.37 10.24
C GLU A 118 8.26 9.64 10.26
N LEU A 119 9.15 9.79 11.25
CA LEU A 119 10.10 10.90 11.30
C LEU A 119 11.04 10.89 10.09
N THR A 120 11.63 9.74 9.75
CA THR A 120 12.50 9.62 8.57
C THR A 120 11.76 9.90 7.27
N ILE A 121 10.51 9.46 7.14
CA ILE A 121 9.68 9.77 5.97
C ILE A 121 9.45 11.27 5.88
N SER A 122 9.15 11.94 6.99
CA SER A 122 8.97 13.39 7.03
C SER A 122 10.24 14.15 6.62
N GLU A 123 11.41 13.71 7.12
CA GLU A 123 12.71 14.30 6.77
C GLU A 123 13.02 14.13 5.27
N LEU A 124 12.85 12.91 4.74
CA LEU A 124 13.07 12.62 3.32
C LEU A 124 12.09 13.40 2.42
N GLN A 125 10.84 13.58 2.85
CA GLN A 125 9.88 14.42 2.12
C GLN A 125 10.36 15.87 2.07
N GLN A 126 10.88 16.41 3.18
CA GLN A 126 11.40 17.76 3.21
C GLN A 126 12.62 17.92 2.30
N GLU A 127 13.58 17.00 2.35
CA GLU A 127 14.73 16.98 1.43
C GLU A 127 14.29 16.90 -0.04
N LEU A 128 13.27 16.10 -0.37
CA LEU A 128 12.72 16.04 -1.72
C LEU A 128 12.11 17.38 -2.14
N THR A 129 11.41 18.09 -1.24
CA THR A 129 10.88 19.41 -1.58
C THR A 129 11.97 20.46 -1.79
N ASP A 130 13.03 20.41 -0.99
CA ASP A 130 14.14 21.38 -1.10
C ASP A 130 14.99 21.10 -2.34
N THR A 131 15.27 19.83 -2.65
CA THR A 131 15.95 19.44 -3.89
C THR A 131 15.13 19.77 -5.12
N GLN A 132 13.80 19.65 -5.07
CA GLN A 132 12.92 20.05 -6.17
C GLN A 132 12.94 21.56 -6.39
N LYS A 133 12.89 22.37 -5.32
CA LYS A 133 13.06 23.84 -5.42
C LYS A 133 14.42 24.23 -5.99
N ALA A 134 15.50 23.58 -5.54
CA ALA A 134 16.84 23.85 -6.05
C ALA A 134 16.95 23.50 -7.55
N LYS A 135 16.32 22.40 -7.98
CA LYS A 135 16.24 22.05 -9.40
C LYS A 135 15.48 23.08 -10.21
N GLU A 136 14.35 23.58 -9.71
CA GLU A 136 13.58 24.64 -10.37
C GLU A 136 14.38 25.94 -10.48
N GLN A 137 15.09 26.34 -9.42
CA GLN A 137 15.97 27.52 -9.44
C GLN A 137 17.11 27.38 -10.47
N LEU A 138 17.79 26.23 -10.49
CA LEU A 138 18.84 25.96 -11.47
C LEU A 138 18.29 25.93 -12.90
N GLN A 139 17.07 25.43 -13.10
CA GLN A 139 16.42 25.46 -14.42
C GLN A 139 16.16 26.90 -14.87
N VAL A 140 15.64 27.75 -13.99
CA VAL A 140 15.45 29.17 -14.28
C VAL A 140 16.78 29.85 -14.58
N GLU A 141 17.83 29.61 -13.79
CA GLU A 141 19.16 30.19 -14.02
C GLU A 141 19.73 29.75 -15.37
N LEU A 142 19.62 28.47 -15.74
CA LEU A 142 20.03 27.98 -17.04
C LEU A 142 19.26 28.64 -18.19
N ASP A 143 17.96 28.83 -18.05
CA ASP A 143 17.14 29.47 -19.07
C ASP A 143 17.48 30.95 -19.23
N THR A 144 17.74 31.67 -18.12
CA THR A 144 18.21 33.07 -18.17
C THR A 144 19.59 33.20 -18.79
N LEU A 145 20.52 32.29 -18.50
CA LEU A 145 21.86 32.29 -19.10
C LEU A 145 21.81 32.00 -20.59
N LYS A 146 20.92 31.10 -21.04
CA LYS A 146 20.68 30.87 -22.46
C LYS A 146 20.14 32.11 -23.15
N GLN A 147 19.13 32.77 -22.57
CA GLN A 147 18.59 34.01 -23.12
C GLN A 147 19.66 35.12 -23.21
N GLN A 148 20.46 35.32 -22.17
CA GLN A 148 21.56 36.28 -22.20
C GLN A 148 22.64 35.91 -23.23
N ALA A 149 22.88 34.62 -23.47
CA ALA A 149 23.80 34.19 -24.50
C ALA A 149 23.23 34.44 -25.91
N GLU A 150 21.94 34.14 -26.14
CA GLU A 150 21.23 34.43 -27.38
C GLU A 150 21.19 35.93 -27.67
N GLU A 151 20.81 36.76 -26.70
CA GLU A 151 20.80 38.23 -26.83
C GLU A 151 22.20 38.79 -27.16
N LYS A 152 23.27 38.24 -26.57
CA LYS A 152 24.64 38.66 -26.89
C LYS A 152 25.05 38.28 -28.30
N VAL A 153 24.66 37.10 -28.79
CA VAL A 153 24.93 36.68 -30.17
C VAL A 153 24.16 37.58 -31.14
N GLU A 154 22.88 37.82 -30.89
CA GLU A 154 22.03 38.67 -31.73
C GLU A 154 22.51 40.12 -31.77
N ASN A 155 22.86 40.72 -30.62
CA ASN A 155 23.46 42.06 -30.58
C ASN A 155 24.84 42.14 -31.26
N THR A 156 25.63 41.05 -31.23
CA THR A 156 26.94 41.03 -31.90
C THR A 156 26.76 40.94 -33.42
N ASP A 157 25.80 40.14 -33.90
CA ASP A 157 25.48 40.02 -35.32
C ASP A 157 24.87 41.31 -35.87
N GLU A 158 23.95 41.95 -35.14
CA GLU A 158 23.37 43.25 -35.55
C GLU A 158 24.44 44.36 -35.58
N HIS A 159 25.30 44.45 -34.56
CA HIS A 159 26.37 45.45 -34.56
C HIS A 159 27.43 45.21 -35.65
N GLN A 160 27.70 43.95 -36.02
CA GLN A 160 28.58 43.65 -37.15
C GLN A 160 27.92 44.00 -38.49
N ASP A 161 26.62 43.71 -38.66
CA ASP A 161 25.89 44.01 -39.90
C ASP A 161 25.69 45.53 -40.10
N GLU A 162 25.40 46.28 -39.03
CA GLU A 162 25.37 47.75 -39.04
C GLU A 162 26.75 48.35 -39.41
N ASN A 163 27.84 47.85 -38.80
CA ASN A 163 29.20 48.33 -39.11
C ASN A 163 29.61 48.04 -40.55
N ILE A 164 29.23 46.87 -41.08
CA ILE A 164 29.47 46.50 -42.48
C ILE A 164 28.66 47.42 -43.41
N LYS A 165 27.38 47.69 -43.11
CA LYS A 165 26.54 48.60 -43.90
C LYS A 165 27.08 50.03 -43.91
N GLU A 166 27.56 50.54 -42.77
CA GLU A 166 28.14 51.88 -42.67
C GLU A 166 29.44 51.99 -43.50
N ARG A 167 30.35 51.00 -43.39
CA ARG A 167 31.60 50.96 -44.18
C ARG A 167 31.36 50.80 -45.69
N VAL A 168 30.35 50.03 -46.09
CA VAL A 168 29.98 49.88 -47.51
C VAL A 168 29.40 51.17 -48.05
N ASN A 169 28.55 51.87 -47.28
CA ASN A 169 27.97 53.14 -47.68
C ASN A 169 29.02 54.28 -47.76
N GLU A 170 30.03 54.26 -46.88
CA GLU A 170 31.18 55.18 -46.93
C GLU A 170 32.03 54.96 -48.20
N LYS A 171 32.38 53.70 -48.51
CA LYS A 171 33.12 53.36 -49.75
C LYS A 171 32.37 53.73 -51.03
N VAL A 172 31.06 53.48 -51.08
CA VAL A 172 30.25 53.75 -52.28
C VAL A 172 30.01 55.27 -52.47
N ASN A 173 30.08 56.08 -51.43
CA ASN A 173 30.03 57.54 -51.55
C ASN A 173 31.37 58.14 -52.00
N ASP A 174 32.51 57.55 -51.63
CA ASP A 174 33.82 57.97 -52.13
C ASP A 174 34.05 57.57 -53.60
N ASP A 175 33.53 56.42 -54.04
CA ASP A 175 33.65 55.97 -55.44
C ASP A 175 32.83 56.82 -56.45
N LYS A 176 31.96 57.72 -55.99
CA LYS A 176 31.26 58.70 -56.85
C LYS A 176 32.10 59.94 -57.17
N LYS A 177 33.29 60.10 -56.59
CA LYS A 177 34.20 61.23 -56.87
C LYS A 177 35.51 60.77 -57.47
N GLY A 178 35.47 60.43 -58.75
CA GLY A 178 36.66 60.37 -59.60
C GLY A 178 36.70 59.12 -60.46
N HIS A 179 36.19 59.24 -61.68
CA HIS A 179 36.39 58.23 -62.72
C HIS A 179 37.89 58.06 -63.01
N TRP A 180 38.48 57.04 -62.38
CA TRP A 180 39.86 56.60 -62.56
C TRP A 180 40.22 56.23 -64.02
N TRP A 181 39.22 56.05 -64.88
CA TRP A 181 39.38 55.76 -66.31
C TRP A 181 39.81 56.97 -67.17
N ASN A 182 39.76 58.21 -66.67
CA ASN A 182 40.15 59.40 -67.44
C ASN A 182 41.67 59.62 -67.59
N ARG A 183 42.50 58.70 -67.09
CA ARG A 183 43.98 58.82 -67.13
C ARG A 183 44.66 57.94 -68.19
N PHE A 184 43.90 57.16 -68.96
CA PHE A 184 44.44 56.23 -69.98
C PHE A 184 43.97 56.51 -71.41
N ARG A 185 43.37 57.67 -71.68
CA ARG A 185 43.16 58.17 -73.05
C ARG A 185 43.95 59.46 -73.27
N GLY A 186 45.24 59.31 -73.51
CA GLY A 186 46.13 60.30 -74.10
C GLY A 186 46.79 59.66 -75.32
#